data_AF-A0A1F5EH55-F1
#
_entry.id   AF-A0A1F5EH55-F1
#
_cell.length_a   1.000
_cell.length_b   1.000
_cell.length_c   1.000
_cell.angle_alpha   90.00
_cell.angle_beta   90.00
_cell.angle_gamma   90.00
#
_symmetry.space_group_name_H-M   'P 1'
#
loop_
_entity.id
_entity.type
_entity.pdbx_description
1 polymer ?
#
loop_
_entity_poly.entity_id
_entity_poly.type
_entity_poly.pdbx_seq_one_letter_code
_entity_poly.pdbx_strand_id
1 'polypeptide(L)'
;MPNDPAERIEAYMDRLENIFLNQDERKRERNLEMFRDKIYDALIIKRENFPGSYFELQKRIAREQGHGNVEISEEMRERMMETAIKDQKASLDSWVEYLTEEDVAYPAWFKFYIWNQVIKLSQFNKELGKFKSRTDSTVGWFSDINRAALAKILDVYGQFLGEFNI
;
A
#
# COMPACT_ATOMS: atom_id res chain seq x y z
N MET A 1 -19.84 18.74 -3.82
CA MET A 1 -18.73 17.77 -3.76
C MET A 1 -18.17 17.63 -5.18
N PRO A 2 -16.85 17.58 -5.39
CA PRO A 2 -16.28 17.49 -6.74
C PRO A 2 -16.67 16.14 -7.37
N ASN A 3 -17.05 16.15 -8.64
CA ASN A 3 -17.73 15.04 -9.32
C ASN A 3 -16.78 14.22 -10.22
N ASP A 4 -15.47 14.51 -10.17
CA ASP A 4 -14.44 13.87 -10.99
C ASP A 4 -13.48 12.98 -10.16
N PRO A 5 -13.19 11.74 -10.59
CA PRO A 5 -12.25 10.86 -9.90
C PRO A 5 -10.84 11.42 -9.70
N ALA A 6 -10.32 12.25 -10.62
CA ALA A 6 -8.98 12.84 -10.48
C ALA A 6 -8.97 13.97 -9.44
N GLU A 7 -9.99 14.83 -9.43
CA GLU A 7 -10.17 15.85 -8.36
C GLU A 7 -10.35 15.22 -6.97
N ARG A 8 -10.98 14.03 -6.89
CA ARG A 8 -11.07 13.27 -5.63
C ARG A 8 -9.72 12.76 -5.17
N ILE A 9 -8.86 12.36 -6.10
CA ILE A 9 -7.49 11.93 -5.79
C ILE A 9 -6.68 13.14 -5.33
N GLU A 10 -6.70 14.27 -6.03
CA GLU A 10 -5.99 15.50 -5.62
C GLU A 10 -6.45 16.03 -4.26
N ALA A 11 -7.76 16.16 -4.02
CA ALA A 11 -8.29 16.59 -2.72
C ALA A 11 -8.08 15.54 -1.60
N TYR A 12 -7.76 14.30 -1.96
CA TYR A 12 -7.28 13.27 -1.05
C TYR A 12 -5.76 13.40 -0.83
N MET A 13 -4.99 13.76 -1.87
CA MET A 13 -3.54 13.99 -1.82
C MET A 13 -3.17 15.20 -0.96
N ASP A 14 -3.82 16.35 -1.16
CA ASP A 14 -3.62 17.55 -0.33
C ASP A 14 -3.95 17.28 1.14
N ARG A 15 -4.95 16.42 1.38
CA ARG A 15 -5.29 15.98 2.73
C ARG A 15 -4.23 15.05 3.29
N LEU A 16 -3.74 14.09 2.52
CA LEU A 16 -2.71 13.16 2.97
C LEU A 16 -1.39 13.88 3.24
N GLU A 17 -1.00 14.87 2.45
CA GLU A 17 0.16 15.72 2.73
C GLU A 17 0.01 16.42 4.10
N ASN A 18 -1.15 17.04 4.34
CA ASN A 18 -1.45 17.69 5.63
C ASN A 18 -1.61 16.71 6.81
N ILE A 19 -2.00 15.46 6.53
CA ILE A 19 -2.11 14.39 7.54
C ILE A 19 -0.71 13.89 7.89
N PHE A 20 0.10 13.50 6.90
CA PHE A 20 1.40 12.87 7.10
C PHE A 20 2.53 13.83 7.45
N LEU A 21 2.50 15.06 6.93
CA LEU A 21 3.62 16.01 7.01
C LEU A 21 3.36 17.13 8.01
N ASN A 22 2.34 16.99 8.87
CA ASN A 22 2.11 17.93 9.95
C ASN A 22 3.31 17.90 10.91
N GLN A 23 3.95 19.05 11.12
CA GLN A 23 5.11 19.17 12.01
C GLN A 23 4.75 18.89 13.48
N ASP A 24 3.49 19.10 13.86
CA ASP A 24 2.98 18.79 15.20
C ASP A 24 2.58 17.30 15.25
N GLU A 25 3.36 16.51 15.99
CA GLU A 25 3.17 15.06 16.16
C GLU A 25 1.77 14.71 16.68
N ARG A 26 1.26 15.45 17.67
CA ARG A 26 -0.07 15.18 18.23
C ARG A 26 -1.18 15.45 17.21
N LYS A 27 -1.03 16.48 16.39
CA LYS A 27 -1.97 16.74 15.29
C LYS A 27 -1.86 15.70 14.19
N ARG A 28 -0.65 15.27 13.85
CA ARG A 28 -0.39 14.20 12.89
C ARG A 28 -1.06 12.89 13.33
N GLU A 29 -0.82 12.45 14.55
CA GLU A 29 -1.41 11.23 15.13
C GLU A 29 -2.93 11.30 15.14
N ARG A 30 -3.52 12.38 15.66
CA ARG A 30 -4.97 12.59 15.66
C ARG A 30 -5.55 12.58 14.25
N ASN A 31 -4.88 13.21 13.29
CA ASN A 31 -5.33 13.22 11.91
C ASN A 31 -5.29 11.80 11.32
N LEU A 32 -4.21 11.05 11.54
CA LEU A 32 -4.12 9.66 11.07
C LEU A 32 -5.23 8.80 11.65
N GLU A 33 -5.52 8.93 12.95
CA GLU A 33 -6.64 8.23 13.60
C GLU A 33 -7.99 8.61 12.97
N MET A 34 -8.26 9.90 12.79
CA MET A 34 -9.50 10.40 12.20
C MET A 34 -9.73 9.96 10.74
N PHE A 35 -8.65 9.74 9.98
CA PHE A 35 -8.73 9.39 8.56
C PHE A 35 -8.47 7.90 8.28
N ARG A 36 -8.06 7.10 9.28
CA ARG A 36 -7.72 5.68 9.13
C ARG A 36 -8.79 4.89 8.39
N ASP A 37 -10.05 5.00 8.79
CA ASP A 37 -11.16 4.28 8.15
C ASP A 37 -11.35 4.69 6.68
N LYS A 38 -11.20 5.98 6.38
CA LYS A 38 -11.30 6.48 4.99
C LYS A 38 -10.14 6.01 4.12
N ILE A 39 -8.95 5.90 4.69
CA ILE A 39 -7.77 5.34 4.01
C ILE A 39 -8.02 3.85 3.72
N TYR A 40 -8.54 3.10 4.69
CA TYR A 40 -8.88 1.69 4.50
C TYR A 40 -9.96 1.49 3.43
N ASP A 41 -11.03 2.26 3.49
CA ASP A 41 -12.12 2.19 2.50
C ASP A 41 -11.64 2.47 1.07
N ALA A 42 -10.59 3.31 0.92
CA ALA A 42 -10.03 3.67 -0.37
C ALA A 42 -9.01 2.65 -0.90
N LEU A 43 -8.24 1.99 -0.02
CA LEU A 43 -7.03 1.25 -0.41
C LEU A 43 -7.08 -0.26 -0.16
N ILE A 44 -7.98 -0.72 0.70
CA ILE A 44 -8.11 -2.14 1.06
C ILE A 44 -9.15 -2.80 0.16
N ILE A 45 -8.86 -4.02 -0.28
CA ILE A 45 -9.79 -4.81 -1.08
C ILE A 45 -11.13 -5.02 -0.34
N LYS A 46 -12.22 -4.92 -1.09
CA LYS A 46 -13.57 -5.22 -0.59
C LYS A 46 -13.92 -6.68 -0.84
N ARG A 47 -14.76 -7.28 0.01
CA ARG A 47 -15.11 -8.72 -0.08
C ARG A 47 -15.67 -9.07 -1.47
N GLU A 48 -16.50 -8.21 -2.04
CA GLU A 48 -17.10 -8.36 -3.36
C GLU A 48 -16.10 -8.34 -4.53
N ASN A 49 -14.89 -7.81 -4.32
CA ASN A 49 -13.87 -7.69 -5.36
C ASN A 49 -12.85 -8.84 -5.35
N PHE A 50 -12.98 -9.82 -4.45
CA PHE A 50 -12.06 -10.95 -4.41
C PHE A 50 -12.18 -11.81 -5.68
N PRO A 51 -11.12 -11.94 -6.48
CA PRO A 51 -11.19 -12.67 -7.73
C PRO A 51 -11.26 -14.18 -7.47
N GLY A 52 -12.06 -14.91 -8.24
CA GLY A 52 -12.12 -16.37 -8.17
C GLY A 52 -10.74 -17.03 -8.31
N SER A 53 -9.87 -16.44 -9.13
CA SER A 53 -8.49 -16.91 -9.35
C SER A 53 -7.63 -16.90 -8.08
N TYR A 54 -7.94 -16.09 -7.06
CA TYR A 54 -7.25 -16.14 -5.78
C TYR A 54 -7.47 -17.47 -5.07
N PHE A 55 -8.71 -17.95 -5.02
CA PHE A 55 -9.06 -19.20 -4.36
C PHE A 55 -8.55 -20.42 -5.13
N GLU A 56 -8.60 -20.37 -6.47
CA GLU A 56 -7.98 -21.41 -7.30
C GLU A 56 -6.46 -21.48 -7.11
N LEU A 57 -5.80 -20.32 -6.93
CA LEU A 57 -4.39 -20.29 -6.56
C LEU A 57 -4.15 -20.92 -5.19
N GLN A 58 -5.00 -20.66 -4.17
CA GLN A 58 -4.87 -21.30 -2.86
C GLN A 58 -5.01 -22.84 -2.94
N LYS A 59 -5.97 -23.36 -3.73
CA LYS A 59 -6.10 -24.81 -3.97
C LYS A 59 -4.83 -25.38 -4.60
N ARG A 60 -4.28 -24.70 -5.61
CA ARG A 60 -3.05 -25.11 -6.28
C ARG A 60 -1.87 -25.15 -5.31
N ILE A 61 -1.69 -24.11 -4.49
CA ILE A 61 -0.64 -24.06 -3.46
C ILE A 61 -0.79 -25.22 -2.48
N ALA A 62 -2.00 -25.47 -1.98
CA ALA A 62 -2.24 -26.58 -1.06
C ALA A 62 -1.88 -27.95 -1.68
N ARG A 63 -2.22 -28.15 -2.95
CA ARG A 63 -1.84 -29.36 -3.69
C ARG A 63 -0.33 -29.49 -3.83
N GLU A 64 0.35 -28.41 -4.19
CA GLU A 64 1.82 -28.36 -4.33
C GLU A 64 2.54 -28.59 -2.99
N GLN A 65 1.90 -28.24 -1.87
CA GLN A 65 2.38 -28.50 -0.51
C GLN A 65 2.07 -29.92 0.01
N GLY A 66 1.43 -30.77 -0.80
CA GLY A 66 1.13 -32.16 -0.43
C GLY A 66 -0.20 -32.37 0.29
N HIS A 67 -1.06 -31.35 0.40
CA HIS A 67 -2.40 -31.47 0.99
C HIS A 67 -3.44 -32.11 0.06
N GLY A 68 -3.07 -32.44 -1.18
CA GLY A 68 -3.97 -33.07 -2.16
C GLY A 68 -4.98 -32.09 -2.76
N ASN A 69 -6.12 -32.60 -3.23
CA ASN A 69 -7.17 -31.77 -3.79
C ASN A 69 -8.06 -31.23 -2.66
N VAL A 70 -7.98 -29.93 -2.38
CA VAL A 70 -8.71 -29.28 -1.30
C VAL A 70 -9.97 -28.60 -1.84
N GLU A 71 -11.12 -28.91 -1.26
CA GLU A 71 -12.34 -28.12 -1.46
C GLU A 71 -12.33 -26.90 -0.52
N ILE A 72 -12.66 -25.74 -1.05
CA ILE A 72 -12.77 -24.51 -0.27
C ILE A 72 -14.26 -24.27 -0.01
N SER A 73 -14.70 -24.56 1.21
CA SER A 73 -16.05 -24.22 1.67
C SER A 73 -16.24 -22.71 1.80
N GLU A 74 -17.47 -22.23 1.83
CA GLU A 74 -17.76 -20.80 2.03
C GLU A 74 -17.15 -20.25 3.32
N GLU A 75 -17.20 -21.00 4.42
CA GLU A 75 -16.54 -20.60 5.68
C GLU A 75 -15.02 -20.42 5.50
N MET A 76 -14.38 -21.31 4.74
CA MET A 76 -12.95 -21.19 4.42
C MET A 76 -12.69 -19.97 3.52
N ARG A 77 -13.58 -19.69 2.55
CA ARG A 77 -13.47 -18.48 1.70
C ARG A 77 -13.52 -17.22 2.55
N GLU A 78 -14.48 -17.13 3.47
CA GLU A 78 -14.63 -15.98 4.37
C GLU A 78 -13.37 -15.77 5.22
N ARG A 79 -12.82 -16.85 5.81
CA ARG A 79 -11.56 -16.78 6.57
C ARG A 79 -10.37 -16.34 5.72
N MET A 80 -10.24 -16.85 4.50
CA MET A 80 -9.18 -16.45 3.58
C MET A 80 -9.27 -14.96 3.22
N MET A 81 -10.48 -14.46 2.95
CA MET A 81 -10.70 -13.03 2.69
C MET A 81 -10.37 -12.18 3.91
N GLU A 82 -10.77 -12.60 5.11
CA GLU A 82 -10.45 -11.91 6.36
C GLU A 82 -8.95 -11.82 6.61
N THR A 83 -8.23 -12.92 6.43
CA THR A 83 -6.77 -12.93 6.55
C THR A 83 -6.13 -11.97 5.55
N ALA A 84 -6.52 -12.03 4.27
CA ALA A 84 -5.95 -11.15 3.26
C ALA A 84 -6.24 -9.66 3.54
N ILE A 85 -7.46 -9.32 3.96
CA ILE A 85 -7.82 -7.95 4.37
C ILE A 85 -6.98 -7.51 5.58
N LYS A 86 -6.80 -8.38 6.57
CA LYS A 86 -5.99 -8.10 7.75
C LYS A 86 -4.52 -7.84 7.37
N ASP A 87 -3.96 -8.66 6.49
CA ASP A 87 -2.57 -8.51 6.04
C ASP A 87 -2.37 -7.22 5.22
N GLN A 88 -3.35 -6.83 4.39
CA GLN A 88 -3.34 -5.55 3.70
C GLN A 88 -3.36 -4.37 4.68
N LYS A 89 -4.20 -4.41 5.72
CA LYS A 89 -4.26 -3.36 6.75
C LYS A 89 -2.93 -3.27 7.51
N ALA A 90 -2.42 -4.40 7.97
CA ALA A 90 -1.17 -4.45 8.74
C ALA A 90 0.02 -3.90 7.94
N SER A 91 0.16 -4.31 6.68
CA SER A 91 1.24 -3.80 5.82
C SER A 91 1.09 -2.32 5.47
N LEU A 92 -0.14 -1.81 5.30
CA LEU A 92 -0.39 -0.38 5.10
C LEU A 92 -0.04 0.43 6.35
N ASP A 93 -0.42 -0.07 7.53
CA ASP A 93 -0.09 0.54 8.81
C ASP A 93 1.42 0.62 9.01
N SER A 94 2.17 -0.43 8.67
CA SER A 94 3.63 -0.39 8.73
C SER A 94 4.22 0.73 7.88
N TRP A 95 3.65 1.03 6.71
CA TRP A 95 4.09 2.17 5.89
C TRP A 95 3.73 3.52 6.51
N VAL A 96 2.54 3.64 7.10
CA VAL A 96 2.11 4.86 7.80
C VAL A 96 3.05 5.13 8.97
N GLU A 97 3.29 4.13 9.82
CA GLU A 97 4.23 4.20 10.94
C GLU A 97 5.61 4.62 10.45
N TYR A 98 6.18 3.88 9.50
CA TYR A 98 7.52 4.17 8.98
C TYR A 98 7.67 5.58 8.40
N LEU A 99 6.72 6.07 7.62
CA LEU A 99 6.84 7.42 7.03
C LEU A 99 6.65 8.53 8.07
N THR A 100 6.05 8.23 9.23
CA THR A 100 5.75 9.20 10.29
C THR A 100 6.69 9.11 11.49
N GLU A 101 7.56 8.10 11.54
CA GLU A 101 8.68 7.96 12.47
C GLU A 101 9.60 9.21 12.44
N GLU A 102 10.01 9.68 13.62
CA GLU A 102 10.85 10.89 13.78
C GLU A 102 12.26 10.71 13.23
N ASP A 103 12.82 9.49 13.29
CA ASP A 103 14.17 9.16 12.82
C ASP A 103 14.25 8.99 11.29
N VAL A 104 13.10 8.94 10.61
CA VAL A 104 13.02 8.93 9.15
C VAL A 104 13.16 10.36 8.62
N ALA A 105 14.42 10.78 8.46
CA ALA A 105 14.87 12.08 7.98
C ALA A 105 14.65 12.32 6.47
N TYR A 106 13.59 11.75 5.89
CA TYR A 106 13.23 12.00 4.51
C TYR A 106 12.56 13.37 4.36
N PRO A 107 12.90 14.14 3.31
CA PRO A 107 12.14 15.33 2.95
C PRO A 107 10.66 15.02 2.72
N ALA A 108 9.81 15.99 3.05
CA ALA A 108 8.35 15.94 2.86
C ALA A 108 7.94 15.39 1.48
N TRP A 109 8.50 15.96 0.41
CA TRP A 109 8.21 15.54 -0.97
C TRP A 109 8.57 14.06 -1.23
N PHE A 110 9.61 13.54 -0.58
CA PHE A 110 10.06 12.17 -0.79
C PHE A 110 9.16 11.18 -0.05
N LYS A 111 8.72 11.52 1.16
CA LYS A 111 7.69 10.74 1.88
C LYS A 111 6.41 10.64 1.05
N PHE A 112 5.98 11.76 0.44
CA PHE A 112 4.84 11.78 -0.48
C PHE A 112 5.06 10.92 -1.73
N TYR A 113 6.25 11.02 -2.35
CA TYR A 113 6.62 10.16 -3.48
C TYR A 113 6.52 8.67 -3.11
N ILE A 114 7.11 8.25 -1.98
CA ILE A 114 7.08 6.87 -1.50
C ILE A 114 5.64 6.41 -1.32
N TRP A 115 4.82 7.16 -0.59
CA TRP A 115 3.42 6.83 -0.36
C TRP A 115 2.68 6.58 -1.68
N ASN A 116 2.86 7.46 -2.67
CA ASN A 116 2.23 7.34 -3.98
C ASN A 116 2.68 6.11 -4.76
N GLN A 117 3.93 5.67 -4.60
CA GLN A 117 4.39 4.42 -5.20
C GLN A 117 3.76 3.22 -4.48
N VAL A 118 3.83 3.19 -3.15
CA VAL A 118 3.32 2.07 -2.34
C VAL A 118 1.85 1.77 -2.61
N ILE A 119 0.99 2.80 -2.66
CA ILE A 119 -0.44 2.60 -2.89
C ILE A 119 -0.78 2.16 -4.33
N LYS A 120 0.15 2.31 -5.28
CA LYS A 120 -0.04 1.95 -6.68
C LYS A 120 0.58 0.62 -7.05
N LEU A 121 1.54 0.10 -6.28
CA LEU A 121 2.32 -1.10 -6.61
C LEU A 121 1.79 -2.34 -5.89
N SER A 122 1.70 -3.44 -6.64
CA SER A 122 1.30 -4.76 -6.18
C SER A 122 2.51 -5.71 -6.27
N GLN A 123 2.29 -7.02 -6.39
CA GLN A 123 3.35 -8.02 -6.47
C GLN A 123 4.30 -7.77 -7.65
N PHE A 124 5.59 -8.04 -7.40
CA PHE A 124 6.61 -8.04 -8.44
C PHE A 124 6.41 -9.23 -9.39
N ASN A 125 6.25 -8.94 -10.68
CA ASN A 125 6.25 -9.96 -11.71
C ASN A 125 7.71 -10.23 -12.13
N LYS A 126 8.25 -11.38 -11.69
CA LYS A 126 9.62 -11.80 -12.00
C LYS A 126 9.88 -12.00 -13.49
N GLU A 127 8.89 -12.48 -14.24
CA GLU A 127 9.03 -12.73 -15.69
C GLU A 127 9.12 -11.41 -16.48
N LEU A 128 8.32 -10.41 -16.09
CA LEU A 128 8.31 -9.10 -16.74
C LEU A 128 9.32 -8.11 -16.15
N GLY A 129 10.01 -8.49 -15.07
CA GLY A 129 10.96 -7.63 -14.35
C GLY A 129 10.33 -6.35 -13.78
N LYS A 130 9.02 -6.32 -13.52
CA LYS A 130 8.32 -5.12 -13.07
C LYS A 130 7.22 -5.42 -12.05
N PHE A 131 6.94 -4.45 -11.20
CA PHE A 131 5.77 -4.47 -10.32
C PHE A 131 4.48 -4.36 -11.12
N LYS A 132 3.47 -5.13 -10.72
CA LYS A 132 2.09 -4.93 -11.20
C LYS A 132 1.50 -3.70 -10.52
N SER A 133 0.52 -3.08 -11.17
CA SER A 133 -0.31 -2.05 -10.53
C SER A 133 -1.34 -2.68 -9.59
N ARG A 134 -1.68 -2.00 -8.50
CA ARG A 134 -2.85 -2.35 -7.68
C ARG A 134 -4.12 -1.98 -8.41
N THR A 135 -5.12 -2.83 -8.25
CA THR A 135 -6.50 -2.69 -8.70
C THR A 135 -7.42 -2.93 -7.50
N ASP A 136 -8.71 -2.66 -7.68
CA ASP A 136 -9.76 -2.97 -6.71
C ASP A 136 -9.87 -4.46 -6.33
N SER A 137 -9.35 -5.35 -7.18
CA SER A 137 -9.27 -6.81 -7.03
C SER A 137 -7.90 -7.31 -6.57
N THR A 138 -6.97 -6.42 -6.21
CA THR A 138 -5.66 -6.82 -5.69
C THR A 138 -5.78 -7.40 -4.29
N VAL A 139 -5.44 -8.68 -4.14
CA VAL A 139 -5.50 -9.41 -2.86
C VAL A 139 -4.20 -9.28 -2.04
N GLY A 140 -3.04 -9.15 -2.71
CA GLY A 140 -1.74 -9.11 -2.03
C GLY A 140 -1.58 -7.88 -1.10
N TRP A 141 -0.79 -8.03 -0.04
CA TRP A 141 -0.43 -6.95 0.88
C TRP A 141 0.45 -5.86 0.22
N PHE A 142 0.72 -4.76 0.92
CA PHE A 142 1.61 -3.68 0.43
C PHE A 142 3.07 -4.11 0.55
N SER A 143 3.91 -3.78 -0.42
CA SER A 143 5.32 -4.24 -0.46
C SER A 143 6.08 -3.94 0.82
N ASP A 144 7.01 -4.81 1.20
CA ASP A 144 7.82 -4.59 2.40
C ASP A 144 8.69 -3.33 2.32
N ILE A 145 8.95 -2.71 3.47
CA ILE A 145 9.79 -1.52 3.58
C ILE A 145 11.26 -1.91 3.44
N ASN A 146 11.91 -1.42 2.39
CA ASN A 146 13.35 -1.56 2.20
C ASN A 146 14.05 -0.21 2.39
N ARG A 147 14.46 0.09 3.63
CA ARG A 147 15.11 1.37 4.00
C ARG A 147 16.34 1.69 3.15
N ALA A 148 17.16 0.68 2.83
CA ALA A 148 18.37 0.85 2.01
C ALA A 148 18.05 1.20 0.54
N ALA A 149 17.04 0.56 -0.05
CA ALA A 149 16.59 0.90 -1.39
C ALA A 149 16.02 2.32 -1.45
N LEU A 150 15.24 2.72 -0.44
CA LEU A 150 14.68 4.08 -0.36
C LEU A 150 15.77 5.14 -0.20
N ALA A 151 16.77 4.91 0.65
CA ALA A 151 17.93 5.80 0.78
C ALA A 151 18.65 5.97 -0.57
N LYS A 152 18.92 4.86 -1.28
CA LYS A 152 19.53 4.92 -2.61
C LYS A 152 18.69 5.71 -3.62
N ILE A 153 17.37 5.57 -3.59
CA ILE A 153 16.47 6.35 -4.46
C ILE A 153 16.59 7.84 -4.12
N LEU A 154 16.57 8.20 -2.83
CA LEU A 154 16.73 9.59 -2.40
C LEU A 154 18.07 10.18 -2.86
N ASP A 155 19.16 9.42 -2.74
CA ASP A 155 20.49 9.84 -3.20
C ASP A 155 20.50 10.14 -4.71
N VAL A 156 19.88 9.27 -5.52
CA VAL A 156 19.76 9.48 -6.98
C VAL A 156 18.97 10.75 -7.31
N TYR A 157 17.86 11.01 -6.62
CA TYR A 157 17.13 12.27 -6.80
C TYR A 157 17.94 13.48 -6.33
N GLY A 158 18.70 13.35 -5.24
CA GLY A 158 19.58 14.40 -4.74
C GLY A 158 20.68 14.78 -5.74
N GLN A 159 21.28 13.78 -6.39
CA GLN A 159 22.26 13.98 -7.47
C GLN A 159 21.61 14.71 -8.66
N PHE A 160 20.47 14.20 -9.13
CA PHE A 160 19.75 14.79 -10.26
C PHE A 160 19.34 16.25 -9.97
N LEU A 161 18.75 16.55 -8.82
CA LEU A 161 18.34 17.91 -8.46
C LEU A 161 19.54 18.84 -8.20
N GLY A 162 20.66 18.32 -7.72
CA GLY A 162 21.92 19.07 -7.59
C GLY A 162 22.53 19.45 -8.95
N GLU A 163 22.29 18.67 -10.00
CA GLU A 163 22.76 18.93 -11.37
C GLU A 163 21.97 20.03 -12.10
N PHE A 164 20.78 20.43 -11.62
CA PHE A 164 19.98 21.54 -12.20
C PHE A 164 20.18 22.90 -11.50
N ASN A 165 21.09 22.99 -10.53
CA ASN A 165 21.58 24.28 -10.03
C ASN A 165 22.84 24.71 -10.81
N ILE A 166 22.64 25.27 -12.01
CA ILE A 166 23.60 26.12 -12.73
C ILE A 166 22.89 27.38 -13.21
#